data_AF-A0AAW6NJC8-F1
#
_entry.id   AF-A0AAW6NJC8-F1
#
_cell.length_a   1.000
_cell.length_b   1.000
_cell.length_c   1.000
_cell.angle_alpha   90.00
_cell.angle_beta   90.00
_cell.angle_gamma   90.00
#
_symmetry.space_group_name_H-M   'P 1'
#
loop_
_entity.id
_entity.type
_entity.pdbx_description
1 polymer ?
#
loop_
_entity_poly.entity_id
_entity_poly.type
_entity_poly.pdbx_seq_one_letter_code
_entity_poly.pdbx_strand_id
1 'polypeptide(L)'
;HQGHAPHLGEDVVSPMQARQINALMATSGMYQNAGEFAWRVGLPAKSGVGGGVVAIVPHEMAIAVWSPELDETGNSLAGVAALEQLTKRLGRSVY
;
A
#
# COMPACT_ATOMS: atom_id res chain seq x y z
N HIS A 1 3.24 -6.09 -11.11
CA HIS A 1 3.80 -7.00 -12.12
C HIS A 1 5.29 -7.30 -11.87
N GLN A 2 5.67 -7.71 -10.65
CA GLN A 2 7.05 -8.16 -10.34
C GLN A 2 8.19 -7.22 -10.81
N GLY A 3 7.98 -5.90 -10.76
CA GLY A 3 8.98 -4.90 -11.18
C GLY A 3 8.84 -4.40 -12.62
N HIS A 4 7.97 -5.03 -13.42
CA HIS A 4 7.62 -4.57 -14.76
C HIS A 4 6.57 -3.44 -14.71
N ALA A 5 6.76 -2.41 -15.53
CA ALA A 5 5.79 -1.35 -15.77
C ALA A 5 5.22 -1.51 -17.19
N PRO A 6 3.88 -1.65 -17.38
CA PRO A 6 3.30 -2.00 -18.68
C PRO A 6 3.57 -1.00 -19.82
N HIS A 7 3.97 0.23 -19.49
CA HIS A 7 4.26 1.30 -20.44
C HIS A 7 5.76 1.43 -20.77
N LEU A 8 6.61 0.61 -20.14
CA LEU A 8 8.06 0.60 -20.36
C LEU A 8 8.48 -0.68 -21.08
N GLY A 9 9.50 -0.57 -21.94
CA GLY A 9 10.09 -1.71 -22.64
C GLY A 9 11.07 -2.54 -21.79
N GLU A 10 11.41 -2.06 -20.60
CA GLU A 10 12.33 -2.71 -19.67
C GLU A 10 11.74 -2.74 -18.25
N ASP A 11 12.25 -3.66 -17.43
CA ASP A 11 11.85 -3.76 -16.02
C ASP A 11 12.44 -2.61 -15.20
N VAL A 12 11.61 -1.99 -14.34
CA VAL A 12 12.04 -0.90 -13.45
C VAL A 12 12.91 -1.45 -12.33
N VAL A 13 12.57 -2.63 -11.82
CA VAL A 13 13.34 -3.38 -10.83
C VAL A 13 13.21 -4.87 -11.10
N SER A 14 14.15 -5.67 -10.61
CA SER A 14 14.07 -7.13 -10.70
C SER A 14 12.88 -7.69 -9.89
N PRO A 15 12.38 -8.90 -10.23
CA PRO A 15 11.36 -9.58 -9.43
C PRO A 15 11.73 -9.77 -7.95
N MET A 16 13.02 -9.98 -7.66
CA MET A 16 13.53 -10.10 -6.29
C MET A 16 13.42 -8.77 -5.53
N GLN A 17 13.83 -7.67 -6.16
CA GLN A 17 13.72 -6.33 -5.57
C GLN A 17 12.24 -5.96 -5.35
N ALA A 18 11.35 -6.25 -6.29
CA ALA A 18 9.92 -6.03 -6.12
C ALA A 18 9.36 -6.78 -4.89
N ARG A 19 9.77 -8.04 -4.69
CA ARG A 19 9.40 -8.82 -3.50
C ARG A 19 9.95 -8.20 -2.21
N GLN A 20 11.19 -7.74 -2.21
CA GLN A 20 11.82 -7.08 -1.05
C GLN A 20 11.12 -5.75 -0.70
N ILE A 21 10.78 -4.95 -1.70
CA ILE A 21 10.04 -3.69 -1.53
C ILE A 21 8.66 -3.97 -0.91
N ASN A 22 7.91 -4.94 -1.44
CA ASN A 22 6.61 -5.31 -0.87
C ASN A 22 6.72 -5.78 0.59
N ALA A 23 7.77 -6.51 0.95
CA ALA A 23 8.00 -6.93 2.34
C ALA A 23 8.29 -5.73 3.27
N LEU A 24 9.06 -4.75 2.80
CA LEU A 24 9.32 -3.51 3.54
C LEU A 24 8.05 -2.67 3.70
N MET A 25 7.26 -2.53 2.62
CA MET A 25 5.96 -1.85 2.65
C MET A 25 5.02 -2.49 3.67
N ALA A 26 4.94 -3.82 3.71
CA ALA A 26 4.08 -4.53 4.67
C ALA A 26 4.52 -4.36 6.14
N THR A 27 5.81 -4.22 6.41
CA THR A 27 6.35 -4.25 7.79
C THR A 27 6.66 -2.87 8.36
N SER A 28 6.87 -1.86 7.52
CA SER A 28 7.35 -0.53 7.93
C SER A 28 6.72 0.62 7.15
N GLY A 29 5.73 0.34 6.31
CA GLY A 29 5.22 1.30 5.35
C GLY A 29 4.31 2.39 5.92
N MET A 30 3.69 2.13 7.07
CA MET A 30 2.62 2.94 7.66
C MET A 30 3.02 3.60 8.99
N TYR A 31 4.24 4.16 9.06
CA TYR A 31 4.82 4.72 10.29
C TYR A 31 4.71 3.74 11.47
N GLN A 32 4.23 4.20 12.62
CA GLN A 32 4.07 3.39 13.82
C GLN A 32 2.88 2.41 13.72
N ASN A 33 2.04 2.52 12.68
CA ASN A 33 0.80 1.76 12.51
C ASN A 33 0.88 0.62 11.47
N ALA A 34 2.08 0.15 11.10
CA ALA A 34 2.23 -0.94 10.14
C ALA A 34 1.48 -2.22 10.54
N GLY A 35 1.53 -2.60 11.83
CA GLY A 35 0.82 -3.77 12.35
C GLY A 35 -0.71 -3.63 12.32
N GLU A 36 -1.24 -2.48 12.77
CA GLU A 36 -2.68 -2.22 12.74
C GLU A 36 -3.22 -2.15 11.30
N PHE A 37 -2.47 -1.53 10.39
CA PHE A 37 -2.84 -1.47 8.99
C PHE A 37 -2.85 -2.86 8.34
N ALA A 38 -1.86 -3.70 8.64
CA ALA A 38 -1.83 -5.08 8.16
C ALA A 38 -3.05 -5.88 8.65
N TRP A 39 -3.52 -5.63 9.89
CA TRP A 39 -4.73 -6.27 10.41
C TRP A 39 -6.02 -5.76 9.75
N ARG A 40 -6.17 -4.44 9.58
CA ARG A 40 -7.41 -3.84 9.07
C ARG A 40 -7.55 -3.91 7.55
N VAL A 41 -6.44 -3.77 6.83
CA VAL A 41 -6.41 -3.67 5.36
C VAL A 41 -5.71 -4.88 4.73
N GLY A 42 -4.65 -5.39 5.33
CA GLY A 42 -3.97 -6.59 4.86
C GLY A 42 -3.27 -6.45 3.51
N LEU A 43 -2.75 -5.26 3.18
CA LEU A 43 -1.99 -5.03 1.94
C LEU A 43 -0.62 -4.40 2.26
N PRO A 44 0.45 -4.71 1.49
CA PRO A 44 1.66 -3.90 1.49
C PRO A 44 1.32 -2.45 1.12
N ALA A 45 1.69 -1.49 1.96
CA ALA A 45 1.40 -0.08 1.73
C ALA A 45 2.54 0.85 2.09
N LYS A 46 2.51 2.09 1.61
CA LYS A 46 3.39 3.18 2.05
C LYS A 46 2.58 4.46 2.16
N SER A 47 2.68 5.13 3.31
CA SER A 47 2.09 6.46 3.53
C SER A 47 3.12 7.60 3.45
N GLY A 48 2.64 8.83 3.33
CA GLY A 48 3.44 10.03 3.52
C GLY A 48 2.62 11.20 4.07
N VAL A 49 3.27 12.10 4.81
CA VAL A 49 2.65 13.27 5.48
C VAL A 49 1.94 14.25 4.54
N GLY A 50 2.13 14.14 3.22
CA GLY A 50 1.31 14.86 2.23
C GLY A 50 -0.11 14.30 2.08
N GLY A 51 -0.49 13.27 2.86
CA GLY A 51 -1.81 12.65 2.84
C GLY A 51 -1.97 11.51 1.83
N GLY A 52 -0.89 11.12 1.13
CA GLY A 52 -0.91 10.05 0.15
C GLY A 52 -0.65 8.68 0.78
N VAL A 53 -1.37 7.66 0.32
CA VAL A 53 -1.09 6.25 0.63
C VAL A 53 -1.15 5.43 -0.65
N VAL A 54 -0.11 4.63 -0.89
CA VAL A 54 -0.07 3.64 -1.98
C VAL A 54 -0.12 2.25 -1.37
N ALA A 55 -1.03 1.41 -1.85
CA ALA A 55 -1.17 0.00 -1.45
C ALA A 55 -1.07 -0.91 -2.68
N ILE A 56 -0.49 -2.10 -2.51
CA ILE A 56 -0.30 -3.07 -3.59
C ILE A 56 -1.17 -4.29 -3.33
N VAL A 57 -2.03 -4.64 -4.28
CA VAL A 57 -2.68 -5.95 -4.35
C VAL A 57 -1.79 -6.84 -5.20
N PRO A 58 -1.08 -7.82 -4.60
CA PRO A 58 -0.10 -8.63 -5.33
C PRO A 58 -0.71 -9.26 -6.58
N HIS A 59 0.02 -9.17 -7.69
CA HIS A 59 -0.35 -9.74 -9.00
C HIS A 59 -1.62 -9.16 -9.67
N GLU A 60 -2.27 -8.16 -9.07
CA GLU A 60 -3.55 -7.65 -9.58
C GLU A 60 -3.49 -6.15 -9.88
N MET A 61 -3.21 -5.30 -8.87
CA MET A 61 -3.26 -3.85 -9.05
C MET A 61 -2.48 -3.07 -7.99
N ALA A 62 -2.28 -1.78 -8.25
CA ALA A 62 -1.89 -0.78 -7.27
C ALA A 62 -3.08 0.14 -6.98
N ILE A 63 -3.24 0.51 -5.72
CA ILE A 63 -4.28 1.44 -5.25
C ILE A 63 -3.57 2.66 -4.68
N ALA A 64 -3.97 3.85 -5.11
CA ALA A 64 -3.51 5.10 -4.54
C ALA A 64 -4.70 5.87 -3.99
N VAL A 65 -4.58 6.36 -2.77
CA VAL A 65 -5.56 7.25 -2.13
C VAL A 65 -4.84 8.50 -1.65
N TRP A 66 -5.59 9.59 -1.57
CA TRP A 66 -5.06 10.85 -1.09
C TRP A 66 -6.13 11.63 -0.33
N SER A 67 -5.80 12.05 0.89
CA SER A 67 -6.53 13.06 1.64
C SER A 67 -5.56 13.75 2.61
N PRO A 68 -5.51 15.09 2.64
CA PRO A 68 -4.49 15.83 3.38
C PRO A 68 -4.65 15.73 4.90
N GLU A 69 -5.84 15.43 5.41
CA GLU A 69 -6.07 15.28 6.85
C GLU A 69 -5.41 14.00 7.37
N LEU A 70 -4.57 14.16 8.40
CA LEU A 70 -3.80 13.07 9.00
C LEU A 70 -4.35 12.70 10.38
N ASP A 71 -4.23 11.43 10.75
CA ASP A 71 -4.38 10.97 12.13
C ASP A 71 -3.17 11.35 13.00
N GLU A 72 -3.23 11.02 14.29
CA GLU A 72 -2.18 11.31 15.26
C GLU A 72 -0.83 10.64 14.93
N THR A 73 -0.82 9.65 14.05
CA THR A 73 0.37 8.90 13.63
C THR A 73 0.94 9.38 12.29
N GLY A 74 0.32 10.39 11.67
CA GLY A 74 0.75 10.99 10.41
C GLY A 74 0.28 10.24 9.16
N ASN A 75 -0.70 9.33 9.29
CA ASN A 75 -1.32 8.64 8.16
C ASN A 75 -2.61 9.35 7.72
N SER A 76 -2.95 9.28 6.44
CA SER A 76 -4.18 9.90 5.93
C SER A 76 -5.43 9.26 6.54
N LEU A 77 -6.21 10.03 7.30
CA LEU A 77 -7.37 9.52 8.02
C LEU A 77 -8.43 8.95 7.05
N ALA A 78 -8.88 9.80 6.12
CA ALA A 78 -9.87 9.40 5.12
C ALA A 78 -9.29 8.41 4.09
N GLY A 79 -8.00 8.54 3.74
CA GLY A 79 -7.36 7.63 2.78
C GLY A 79 -7.29 6.20 3.31
N VAL A 80 -6.85 6.01 4.55
CA VAL A 80 -6.80 4.68 5.18
C VAL A 80 -8.21 4.09 5.34
N ALA A 81 -9.19 4.89 5.76
CA ALA A 81 -10.58 4.44 5.86
C ALA A 81 -11.17 3.99 4.52
N ALA A 82 -10.88 4.73 3.44
CA ALA A 82 -11.31 4.37 2.09
C ALA A 82 -10.65 3.06 1.62
N LEU A 83 -9.35 2.89 1.86
CA LEU A 83 -8.62 1.66 1.55
C LEU A 83 -9.21 0.46 2.29
N GLU A 84 -9.49 0.58 3.58
CA GLU A 84 -10.10 -0.50 4.36
C GLU A 84 -11.45 -0.92 3.78
N GLN A 85 -12.32 0.03 3.45
CA GLN A 85 -13.63 -0.28 2.86
C GLN A 85 -13.51 -0.90 1.46
N LEU A 86 -12.60 -0.37 0.64
CA LEU A 86 -12.37 -0.87 -0.72
C LEU A 86 -11.87 -2.31 -0.68
N THR A 87 -10.87 -2.60 0.15
CA THR A 87 -10.31 -3.94 0.31
C THR A 87 -11.38 -4.95 0.78
N LYS A 88 -12.22 -4.55 1.76
CA LYS A 88 -13.35 -5.39 2.22
C LYS A 88 -14.35 -5.68 1.09
N ARG A 89 -14.69 -4.69 0.28
CA ARG A 89 -15.63 -4.85 -0.85
C ARG A 89 -15.07 -5.73 -1.97
N LEU A 90 -13.76 -5.67 -2.21
CA LEU A 90 -13.09 -6.47 -3.23
C LEU A 90 -12.79 -7.90 -2.76
N GLY A 91 -12.87 -8.17 -1.45
CA GLY A 91 -12.44 -9.45 -0.88
C GLY A 91 -10.93 -9.68 -1.08
N ARG A 92 -10.14 -8.60 -1.03
CA ARG A 92 -8.70 -8.60 -1.32
C ARG A 92 -7.88 -8.17 -0.12
N SER A 93 -7.99 -8.91 0.98
CA SER A 93 -7.02 -8.86 2.08
C SER A 93 -6.02 -10.01 1.90
N VAL A 94 -4.73 -9.76 2.17
CA VAL A 94 -3.72 -10.84 2.20
C VAL A 94 -3.92 -11.74 3.44
N TYR A 95 -4.68 -11.28 4.44
CA TYR A 95 -5.05 -12.00 5.66
C TYR A 95 -6.56 -12.24 5.79
#